data_AF-A0A1V5U3Q9-F1
#
_entry.id   AF-A0A1V5U3Q9-F1
#
_cell.length_a   1.000
_cell.length_b   1.000
_cell.length_c   1.000
_cell.angle_alpha   90.00
_cell.angle_beta   90.00
_cell.angle_gamma   90.00
#
_symmetry.space_group_name_H-M   'P 1'
#
loop_
_entity.id
_entity.type
_entity.pdbx_description
1 polymer ?
#
loop_
_entity_poly.entity_id
_entity_poly.type
_entity_poly.pdbx_seq_one_letter_code
_entity_poly.pdbx_strand_id
1 'polypeptide(L)' 'MELKGELYIAGPFGEAQISSVGAHFARLLGREVVFEVRRDESLIGGFLAMVDGKVYDASVASRMRDARRHLIAKN' A
#
# COMPACT_ATOMS: atom_id res chain seq x y z
N MET A 1 19.88 -8.99 -3.04
CA MET A 1 19.12 -8.85 -4.31
C MET A 1 17.84 -8.10 -3.96
N GLU A 2 17.69 -6.88 -4.47
CA GLU A 2 16.56 -5.99 -4.16
C GLU A 2 15.33 -6.39 -4.98
N LEU A 3 14.15 -6.23 -4.39
CA LEU A 3 12.88 -6.38 -5.09
C LEU A 3 12.44 -5.03 -5.65
N LYS A 4 11.89 -5.03 -6.85
CA LYS A 4 11.27 -3.85 -7.46
C LYS A 4 9.77 -3.93 -7.28
N GLY A 5 9.16 -2.80 -6.97
CA GLY A 5 7.70 -2.69 -6.89
C GLY A 5 7.21 -1.33 -7.35
N GLU A 6 5.90 -1.25 -7.54
CA GLU A 6 5.19 -0.01 -7.84
C GLU A 6 4.36 0.40 -6.62
N LEU A 7 4.36 1.69 -6.28
CA LEU A 7 3.59 2.24 -5.17
C LEU A 7 2.68 3.35 -5.68
N TYR A 8 1.38 3.11 -5.67
CA TYR A 8 0.35 4.07 -6.04
C TYR A 8 -0.18 4.79 -4.80
N ILE A 9 -0.20 6.13 -4.81
CA ILE A 9 -0.56 6.96 -3.67
C ILE A 9 -1.63 8.01 -4.02
N ALA A 10 -2.54 8.27 -3.07
CA ALA A 10 -3.67 9.21 -3.21
C ALA A 10 -3.30 10.70 -3.23
N GLY A 11 -2.09 11.06 -2.79
CA GLY A 11 -1.67 12.44 -2.61
C GLY A 11 -0.14 12.54 -2.49
N PRO A 12 0.42 13.71 -2.16
CA PRO A 12 1.86 13.82 -1.97
C PRO A 12 2.27 13.06 -0.72
N PHE A 13 2.90 11.90 -0.90
CA PHE A 13 3.65 11.29 0.18
C PHE A 13 5.01 11.97 0.24
N GLY A 14 5.41 12.42 1.43
CA GLY A 14 6.77 12.86 1.66
C GLY A 14 7.74 11.68 1.62
N GLU A 15 9.03 11.97 1.47
CA GLU A 15 10.10 10.97 1.45
C GLU A 15 10.08 10.08 2.71
N ALA A 16 9.80 10.65 3.87
CA ALA A 16 9.70 9.90 5.13
C ALA A 16 8.58 8.84 5.09
N GLN A 17 7.44 9.14 4.45
CA GLN A 17 6.33 8.20 4.32
C GLN A 17 6.70 7.07 3.36
N ILE A 18 7.28 7.39 2.20
CA ILE A 18 7.74 6.40 1.22
C ILE A 18 8.81 5.49 1.85
N SER A 19 9.77 6.06 2.58
CA SER A 19 10.80 5.31 3.31
C SER A 19 10.20 4.38 4.36
N SER A 20 9.20 4.86 5.13
CA SER A 20 8.51 4.02 6.12
C SER A 20 7.76 2.83 5.49
N VAL A 21 7.17 3.04 4.30
CA VAL A 21 6.52 1.97 3.52
C VAL A 21 7.58 0.97 3.06
N GLY A 22 8.68 1.43 2.46
CA GLY A 22 9.82 0.61 2.08
C GLY A 22 10.34 -0.27 3.22
N ALA A 23 10.63 0.34 4.38
CA ALA A 23 11.11 -0.37 5.57
C ALA A 23 10.09 -1.41 6.09
N HIS A 24 8.79 -1.11 5.99
CA HIS A 24 7.76 -2.06 6.35
C HIS A 24 7.73 -3.26 5.40
N PHE A 25 7.80 -3.03 4.09
CA PHE A 25 7.86 -4.09 3.08
C PHE A 25 9.14 -4.91 3.17
N ALA A 26 10.28 -4.28 3.48
CA ALA A 26 11.55 -4.97 3.69
C ALA A 26 11.46 -5.99 4.83
N ARG A 27 10.81 -5.62 5.95
CA ARG A 27 10.53 -6.55 7.06
C ARG A 27 9.52 -7.63 6.68
N LEU A 28 8.47 -7.28 5.92
CA LEU A 28 7.42 -8.21 5.52
C LEU A 28 7.93 -9.29 4.57
N LEU A 29 8.80 -8.91 3.62
CA LEU A 29 9.30 -9.77 2.56
C LEU A 29 10.70 -10.33 2.82
N GLY A 30 11.36 -9.88 3.90
CA GLY A 30 12.73 -10.26 4.26
C GLY A 30 13.80 -9.77 3.26
N ARG A 31 13.44 -8.83 2.39
CA ARG A 31 14.30 -8.31 1.31
C ARG A 31 13.97 -6.84 1.06
N GLU A 32 15.00 -6.03 0.84
CA GLU A 32 14.82 -4.62 0.47
C GLU A 32 13.94 -4.47 -0.77
N VAL A 33 13.04 -3.48 -0.72
CA VAL A 33 12.11 -3.16 -1.80
C VAL A 33 12.31 -1.73 -2.24
N VAL A 34 12.61 -1.54 -3.52
CA VAL A 34 12.67 -0.24 -4.16
C VAL A 34 11.35 0.00 -4.88
N PHE A 35 10.64 1.05 -4.47
CA PHE A 35 9.35 1.41 -5.04
C PHE A 35 9.50 2.51 -6.10
N GLU A 36 8.92 2.29 -7.28
CA GLU A 36 8.57 3.35 -8.20
C GLU A 36 7.24 3.98 -7.75
N VAL A 37 7.29 5.24 -7.31
CA VAL A 37 6.13 5.92 -6.74
C VAL A 37 5.34 6.62 -7.84
N ARG A 38 4.06 6.27 -7.95
CA ARG A 38 3.10 6.86 -8.89
C ARG A 38 1.93 7.47 -8.12
N ARG A 39 1.45 8.63 -8.57
CA ARG A 39 0.24 9.24 -8.00
C ARG A 39 -0.98 8.66 -8.71
N ASP A 40 -1.98 8.33 -7.92
CA ASP A 40 -3.28 7.86 -8.40
C ASP A 40 -4.38 8.65 -7.69
N GLU A 41 -4.95 9.61 -8.43
CA GLU A 41 -6.02 10.49 -7.94
C GLU A 41 -7.35 9.75 -7.72
N SER A 42 -7.49 8.51 -8.21
CA SER A 42 -8.67 7.68 -7.93
C SER A 42 -8.67 7.12 -6.51
N LEU A 43 -7.50 7.11 -5.85
CA LEU A 43 -7.39 6.70 -4.46
C LEU A 43 -7.88 7.83 -3.55
N ILE A 44 -8.89 7.54 -2.72
CA ILE A 44 -9.39 8.47 -1.69
C ILE A 44 -8.33 8.72 -0.59
N GLY A 45 -7.48 7.72 -0.35
CA GLY A 45 -6.44 7.76 0.68
C GLY A 45 -5.73 6.41 0.83
N GLY A 46 -4.59 6.43 1.53
CA GLY A 46 -3.72 5.25 1.68
C GLY A 46 -2.84 5.03 0.45
N PHE A 47 -2.51 3.76 0.18
CA PHE A 47 -1.68 3.37 -0.96
C PHE A 47 -2.03 1.96 -1.47
N LEU A 48 -1.61 1.68 -2.69
CA LEU A 48 -1.58 0.35 -3.29
C LEU A 48 -0.14 0.02 -3.66
N ALA A 49 0.38 -1.13 -3.22
CA ALA A 49 1.72 -1.57 -3.57
C ALA A 49 1.67 -2.85 -4.40
N MET A 50 2.43 -2.91 -5.47
CA MET A 50 2.60 -4.10 -6.30
C MET A 50 4.06 -4.54 -6.23
N VAL A 51 4.32 -5.72 -5.67
CA VAL A 51 5.68 -6.28 -5.53
C VAL A 51 5.63 -7.75 -5.94
N ASP A 52 6.49 -8.14 -6.88
CA ASP A 52 6.62 -9.54 -7.32
C ASP A 52 5.27 -10.17 -7.76
N GLY A 53 4.47 -9.41 -8.50
CA GLY A 53 3.15 -9.83 -8.97
C GLY A 53 2.06 -9.90 -7.89
N LYS A 54 2.37 -9.58 -6.63
CA LYS A 54 1.40 -9.50 -5.53
C LYS A 54 0.95 -8.07 -5.29
N VAL A 55 -0.36 -7.90 -5.10
CA VAL A 55 -0.99 -6.62 -4.80
C VAL A 55 -1.30 -6.53 -3.31
N TYR A 56 -0.83 -5.45 -2.70
CA TYR A 56 -1.08 -5.09 -1.31
C TYR A 56 -1.92 -3.81 -1.27
N ASP A 57 -3.21 -3.96 -1.01
CA ASP A 57 -4.17 -2.86 -0.95
C ASP A 57 -4.33 -2.37 0.50
N ALA A 58 -3.74 -1.21 0.79
CA ALA A 58 -3.90 -0.50 2.05
C ALA A 58 -4.76 0.76 1.90
N SER A 59 -5.55 0.86 0.83
CA SER A 59 -6.40 2.01 0.54
C SER A 59 -7.50 2.18 1.60
N VAL A 60 -7.90 3.44 1.81
CA VAL A 60 -9.02 3.78 2.70
C VAL A 60 -10.32 3.13 2.23
N ALA A 61 -10.53 3.04 0.91
CA ALA A 61 -11.68 2.37 0.33
C ALA A 61 -11.73 0.89 0.73
N SER A 62 -10.59 0.18 0.69
CA SER A 62 -10.51 -1.22 1.12
C SER A 62 -10.83 -1.39 2.60
N ARG A 63 -10.22 -0.56 3.45
CA ARG A 63 -10.48 -0.56 4.90
C ARG A 63 -11.95 -0.31 5.23
N MET A 64 -12.61 0.59 4.50
CA MET A 64 -14.05 0.87 4.69
C MET A 64 -14.94 -0.28 4.24
N ARG A 65 -14.61 -0.95 3.12
CA ARG A 65 -15.31 -2.16 2.68
C ARG A 65 -15.19 -3.26 3.72
N ASP A 66 -13.99 -3.46 4.27
CA ASP A 66 -13.76 -4.47 5.31
C ASP A 66 -14.51 -4.13 6.59
N ALA A 67 -14.45 -2.88 7.06
CA ALA A 67 -15.21 -2.44 8.22
C ALA A 67 -16.73 -2.68 8.03
N ARG A 68 -17.27 -2.32 6.87
CA ARG A 68 -18.68 -2.56 6.52
C ARG A 68 -19.02 -4.06 6.56
N ARG A 69 -18.19 -4.91 5.99
CA ARG A 69 -18.40 -6.38 6.00
C ARG A 69 -18.49 -6.91 7.42
N HIS A 70 -17.60 -6.48 8.31
CA HIS A 70 -17.61 -6.91 9.71
C HIS A 70 -18.82 -6.40 10.49
N LEU A 71 -19.37 -5.24 10.13
CA LEU A 71 -20.60 -4.71 10.73
C LEU A 71 -21.86 -5.46 10.27
N ILE A 72 -21.89 -5.94 9.02
CA ILE A 72 -23.05 -6.65 8.47
C ILE A 72 -23.02 -8.14 8.84
N ALA A 73 -21.83 -8.76 8.92
CA ALA A 73 -21.68 -10.18 9.24
C ALA A 73 -21.92 -10.53 10.72
N LYS A 74 -22.12 -9.54 11.59
CA LYS A 74 -22.33 -9.72 13.03
C LYS A 74 -23.81 -9.64 13.47
N ASN A 75 -24.74 -9.67 12.51
CA ASN A 75 -26.19 -9.76 12.74
C ASN A 75 -26.76 -11.04 12.15
#